data_AF-A0A2P8R0W3-F1
#
_entry.id   AF-A0A2P8R0W3-F1
#
_cell.length_a   1.000
_cell.length_b   1.000
_cell.length_c   1.000
_cell.angle_alpha   90.00
_cell.angle_beta   90.00
_cell.angle_gamma   90.00
#
_symmetry.space_group_name_H-M   'P 1'
#
loop_
_entity.id
_entity.type
_entity.pdbx_description
1 polymer ?
#
loop_
_entity_poly.entity_id
_entity_poly.type
_entity_poly.pdbx_seq_one_letter_code
_entity_poly.pdbx_strand_id
1 'polypeptide(L)'
;MQKLSVQEAAQKLGISKEAIYNRIRRNTIESVEEDGVKYVILDSNVKKITPANTTRKTTNKSSNSEFIKYLTNEIEYLKLKNKSLEEDKENLFREKEELLISSKNEIKNMYKERDEKLQYFLSLLEKPTMTKKDQIEAKAIDIKEDGNNWLKLKEYLNLFEFKKKKRKKVKKIIVESAYDNPDIKIIGGMLFIHKDLDINSFTKKDEIEKN
;
A
#
# COMPACT_ATOMS: atom_id res chain seq x y z
N MET A 1 -14.65 -58.90 24.50
CA MET A 1 -14.14 -57.86 25.41
C MET A 1 -12.63 -57.79 25.29
N GLN A 2 -12.10 -56.70 24.73
CA GLN A 2 -10.65 -56.47 24.69
C GLN A 2 -10.29 -55.43 25.74
N LYS A 3 -9.47 -55.82 26.73
CA LYS A 3 -8.84 -54.87 27.66
C LYS A 3 -7.67 -54.22 26.93
N LEU A 4 -7.68 -52.89 26.81
CA LEU A 4 -6.62 -52.12 26.15
C LEU A 4 -6.12 -51.04 27.10
N SER A 5 -4.82 -50.75 27.07
CA SER A 5 -4.30 -49.57 27.76
C SER A 5 -4.92 -48.30 27.16
N VAL A 6 -5.04 -47.23 27.94
CA VAL A 6 -5.52 -45.90 27.45
C VAL A 6 -4.76 -45.46 26.18
N GLN A 7 -3.47 -45.78 26.09
CA GLN A 7 -2.64 -45.45 24.93
C GLN A 7 -3.01 -46.27 23.69
N GLU A 8 -3.25 -47.57 23.84
CA GLU A 8 -3.62 -48.44 22.73
C GLU A 8 -5.05 -48.15 22.27
N ALA A 9 -5.95 -47.84 23.21
CA ALA A 9 -7.30 -47.39 22.92
C ALA A 9 -7.29 -46.06 22.14
N ALA A 10 -6.39 -45.12 22.47
CA ALA A 10 -6.23 -43.84 21.78
C ALA A 10 -5.86 -44.05 20.31
N GLN A 11 -4.89 -44.93 20.07
CA GLN A 11 -4.45 -45.28 18.72
C GLN A 11 -5.55 -46.01 17.93
N LYS A 12 -6.25 -46.97 18.56
CA LYS A 12 -7.32 -47.74 17.89
C LYS A 12 -8.54 -46.89 17.53
N LEU A 13 -8.88 -45.91 18.35
CA LEU A 13 -10.03 -45.01 18.15
C LEU A 13 -9.67 -43.73 17.38
N GLY A 14 -8.38 -43.45 17.14
CA GLY A 14 -7.91 -42.24 16.46
C GLY A 14 -8.20 -40.96 17.24
N ILE A 15 -8.23 -41.02 18.57
CA ILE A 15 -8.52 -39.90 19.47
C ILE A 15 -7.38 -39.69 20.47
N SER A 16 -7.27 -38.50 21.07
CA SER A 16 -6.22 -38.22 22.05
C SER A 16 -6.39 -39.01 23.35
N LYS A 17 -5.28 -39.25 24.08
CA LYS A 17 -5.31 -39.87 25.42
C LYS A 17 -6.25 -39.11 26.36
N GLU A 18 -6.24 -37.78 26.26
CA GLU A 18 -7.10 -36.89 27.02
C GLU A 18 -8.59 -37.03 26.66
N ALA A 19 -8.91 -37.25 25.38
CA ALA A 19 -10.29 -37.51 24.97
C ALA A 19 -10.82 -38.82 25.58
N ILE A 20 -9.95 -39.84 25.77
CA ILE A 20 -10.32 -41.08 26.45
C ILE A 20 -10.52 -40.84 27.95
N TYR A 21 -9.61 -40.15 28.64
CA TYR A 21 -9.82 -39.78 30.05
C TYR A 21 -11.11 -39.00 30.26
N ASN A 22 -11.43 -38.05 29.36
CA ASN A 22 -12.67 -37.29 29.42
C ASN A 22 -13.92 -38.15 29.17
N ARG A 23 -13.83 -39.18 28.32
CA ARG A 23 -14.93 -40.14 28.10
C ARG A 23 -15.11 -41.09 29.27
N ILE A 24 -14.02 -41.55 29.90
CA ILE A 24 -14.04 -42.33 31.14
C ILE A 24 -14.68 -41.50 32.26
N ARG A 25 -14.27 -40.23 32.42
CA ARG A 25 -14.85 -39.30 33.41
C ARG A 25 -16.35 -39.04 33.19
N ARG A 26 -16.80 -39.08 31.92
CA ARG A 26 -18.21 -38.93 31.54
C ARG A 26 -18.97 -40.26 31.55
N ASN A 27 -18.37 -41.35 32.04
CA ASN A 27 -18.92 -42.71 32.04
C ASN A 27 -19.43 -43.17 30.65
N THR A 28 -18.86 -42.64 29.56
CA THR A 28 -19.21 -43.00 28.18
C THR A 28 -18.39 -44.20 27.68
N ILE A 29 -17.30 -44.53 28.38
CA ILE A 29 -16.42 -45.66 28.11
C ILE A 29 -16.17 -46.35 29.46
N GLU A 30 -16.34 -47.67 29.51
CA GLU A 30 -16.05 -48.47 30.70
C GLU A 30 -14.54 -48.66 30.88
N SER A 31 -14.07 -48.44 32.11
CA SER A 31 -12.68 -48.66 32.49
C SER A 31 -12.59 -49.54 33.72
N VAL A 32 -11.60 -50.43 33.75
CA VAL A 32 -11.23 -51.24 34.90
C VAL A 32 -9.83 -50.85 35.35
N GLU A 33 -9.66 -50.66 36.65
CA GLU A 33 -8.37 -50.36 37.25
C GLU A 33 -7.81 -51.66 37.83
N GLU A 34 -6.66 -52.09 37.32
CA GLU A 34 -5.96 -53.31 37.72
C GLU A 34 -4.51 -52.90 38.01
N ASP A 35 -4.03 -53.17 39.23
CA ASP A 35 -2.68 -52.83 39.71
C ASP A 35 -2.27 -51.34 39.52
N GLY A 36 -3.21 -50.41 39.71
CA GLY A 36 -2.97 -48.97 39.60
C GLY A 36 -2.86 -48.43 38.16
N VAL A 37 -3.11 -49.29 37.15
CA VAL A 37 -3.17 -48.90 35.74
C VAL A 37 -4.61 -48.99 35.25
N LYS A 38 -5.11 -47.91 34.62
CA LYS A 38 -6.47 -47.86 34.05
C LYS A 38 -6.49 -48.51 32.68
N TYR A 39 -7.29 -49.56 32.54
CA TYR A 39 -7.58 -50.24 31.29
C TYR A 39 -8.96 -49.88 30.78
N VAL A 40 -9.07 -49.72 29.46
CA VAL A 40 -10.33 -49.43 28.77
C VAL A 40 -10.88 -50.74 28.22
N ILE A 41 -12.14 -51.05 28.53
CA ILE A 41 -12.83 -52.19 27.96
C ILE A 41 -13.50 -51.74 26.65
N LEU A 42 -13.02 -52.27 25.53
CA LEU A 42 -13.65 -52.10 24.24
C LEU A 42 -14.33 -53.42 23.86
N ASP A 43 -15.66 -53.41 23.76
CA ASP A 43 -16.37 -54.51 23.12
C ASP A 43 -16.05 -54.53 21.64
N SER A 44 -15.59 -55.66 21.12
CA SER A 44 -15.10 -55.83 19.75
C SER A 44 -16.15 -55.53 18.65
N ASN A 45 -17.36 -55.12 19.03
CA ASN A 45 -18.41 -54.59 18.18
C ASN A 45 -18.54 -53.05 18.22
N VAL A 46 -17.44 -52.33 18.48
CA VAL A 46 -17.41 -50.88 18.20
C VAL A 46 -17.44 -50.68 16.68
N LYS A 47 -18.62 -50.79 16.09
CA LYS A 47 -19.00 -50.00 14.90
C LYS A 47 -18.45 -48.60 15.15
N LYS A 48 -17.95 -47.88 14.15
CA LYS A 48 -17.67 -46.44 14.33
C LYS A 48 -18.95 -45.81 14.86
N ILE A 49 -19.04 -45.60 16.18
CA ILE A 49 -20.22 -45.03 16.83
C ILE A 49 -20.13 -43.55 16.49
N THR A 50 -20.69 -43.21 15.33
CA THR A 50 -21.33 -41.91 15.12
C THR A 50 -22.20 -41.64 16.34
N PRO A 51 -22.22 -40.39 16.83
CA PRO A 51 -22.77 -40.06 18.15
C PRO A 51 -24.14 -40.71 18.32
N ALA A 52 -24.21 -41.68 19.23
CA ALA A 52 -25.42 -42.42 19.50
C ALA A 52 -26.47 -41.43 19.98
N ASN A 53 -27.50 -41.26 19.15
CA ASN A 53 -28.73 -40.56 19.49
C ASN A 53 -29.32 -41.21 20.75
N THR A 54 -29.03 -40.61 21.89
CA THR A 54 -29.91 -40.70 23.06
C THR A 54 -31.29 -40.25 22.60
N THR A 55 -32.24 -41.17 22.61
CA THR A 55 -33.67 -40.96 22.40
C THR A 55 -34.21 -39.99 23.45
N ARG A 56 -34.01 -38.69 23.22
CA ARG A 56 -34.73 -37.62 23.91
C ARG A 56 -35.97 -37.25 23.09
N LYS A 57 -37.10 -37.26 23.79
CA LYS A 57 -38.45 -36.89 23.35
C LYS A 57 -38.46 -35.87 22.21
N THR A 58 -39.20 -36.22 21.17
CA THR A 58 -39.48 -35.42 19.98
C THR A 58 -40.33 -34.19 20.33
N THR A 59 -39.70 -33.09 20.73
CA THR A 59 -40.32 -31.76 20.77
C THR A 59 -39.55 -30.72 19.94
N ASN A 60 -38.44 -31.08 19.30
CA ASN A 60 -37.48 -30.13 18.72
C ASN A 60 -37.52 -30.04 17.18
N LYS A 61 -38.54 -30.57 16.49
CA LYS A 61 -38.62 -30.45 15.01
C LYS A 61 -38.73 -28.99 14.55
N SER A 62 -39.35 -28.12 15.35
CA SER A 62 -39.47 -26.69 15.05
C SER A 62 -38.13 -25.95 15.20
N SER A 63 -37.36 -26.19 16.26
CA SER A 63 -36.05 -25.55 16.47
C SER A 63 -35.01 -25.99 15.45
N ASN A 64 -35.09 -27.25 14.99
CA ASN A 64 -34.18 -27.76 13.96
C ASN A 64 -34.47 -27.11 12.59
N SER A 65 -35.75 -26.85 12.28
CA SER A 65 -36.15 -26.14 11.06
C SER A 65 -35.63 -24.70 11.03
N GLU A 66 -35.74 -23.98 12.14
CA GLU A 66 -35.26 -22.60 12.25
C GLU A 66 -33.73 -22.51 12.19
N PHE A 67 -33.02 -23.44 12.83
CA PHE A 67 -31.56 -23.55 12.72
C PHE A 67 -31.12 -23.89 11.29
N ILE A 68 -31.83 -24.80 10.61
CA ILE A 68 -31.56 -25.11 9.19
C ILE A 68 -31.77 -23.87 8.33
N LYS A 69 -32.85 -23.10 8.55
CA LYS A 69 -33.09 -21.84 7.83
C LYS A 69 -32.01 -20.80 8.06
N TYR A 70 -31.53 -20.67 9.30
CA TYR A 70 -30.41 -19.79 9.61
C TYR A 70 -29.15 -20.21 8.85
N LEU A 71 -28.81 -21.51 8.87
CA LEU A 71 -27.66 -22.03 8.12
C LEU A 71 -27.81 -21.83 6.61
N THR A 72 -29.01 -22.02 6.04
CA THR A 72 -29.23 -21.78 4.60
C THR A 72 -29.05 -20.31 4.26
N ASN A 73 -29.55 -19.39 5.09
CA ASN A 73 -29.39 -17.96 4.87
C ASN A 73 -27.91 -17.54 5.00
N GLU A 74 -27.18 -18.10 5.96
CA GLU A 74 -25.75 -17.83 6.11
C GLU A 74 -24.95 -18.34 4.90
N ILE A 75 -25.28 -19.54 4.41
CA ILE A 75 -24.66 -20.07 3.18
C ILE A 75 -24.98 -19.19 1.97
N GLU A 76 -26.21 -18.69 1.85
CA GLU A 76 -26.61 -17.79 0.78
C GLU A 76 -25.87 -16.46 0.86
N TYR A 77 -25.77 -15.87 2.04
CA TYR A 77 -24.98 -14.67 2.29
C TYR A 77 -23.51 -14.85 1.92
N LEU A 78 -22.89 -15.97 2.35
CA LEU A 78 -21.50 -16.29 2.03
C LEU A 78 -21.29 -16.49 0.53
N LYS A 79 -22.25 -17.12 -0.18
CA LYS A 79 -22.21 -17.25 -1.64
C LYS A 79 -22.30 -15.90 -2.34
N LEU A 80 -23.20 -15.02 -1.89
CA LEU A 80 -23.33 -13.66 -2.45
C LEU A 80 -22.03 -12.86 -2.24
N LYS A 81 -21.46 -12.95 -1.04
CA LYS A 81 -20.19 -12.30 -0.71
C LYS A 81 -19.03 -12.83 -1.55
N ASN A 82 -18.93 -14.15 -1.73
CA ASN A 82 -17.93 -14.74 -2.62
C ASN A 82 -18.10 -14.26 -4.06
N LYS A 83 -19.33 -14.22 -4.57
CA LYS A 83 -19.60 -13.70 -5.91
C LYS A 83 -19.16 -12.23 -6.06
N SER A 84 -19.49 -11.39 -5.09
CA SER A 84 -19.03 -9.99 -5.08
C SER A 84 -17.51 -9.88 -5.06
N LEU A 85 -16.83 -10.70 -4.25
CA LEU A 85 -15.37 -10.72 -4.19
C LEU A 85 -14.72 -11.22 -5.49
N GLU A 86 -15.35 -12.17 -6.18
CA GLU A 86 -14.92 -12.63 -7.50
C GLU A 86 -15.08 -11.52 -8.55
N GLU A 87 -16.19 -10.79 -8.53
CA GLU A 87 -16.41 -9.62 -9.40
C GLU A 87 -15.37 -8.52 -9.14
N ASP A 88 -15.12 -8.17 -7.87
CA ASP A 88 -14.10 -7.18 -7.48
C ASP A 88 -12.70 -7.61 -7.93
N LYS A 89 -12.38 -8.91 -7.79
CA LYS A 89 -11.12 -9.48 -8.27
C LYS A 89 -10.98 -9.30 -9.77
N GLU A 90 -11.99 -9.68 -10.55
CA GLU A 90 -11.96 -9.54 -12.02
C GLU A 90 -11.82 -8.07 -12.44
N ASN A 91 -12.51 -7.15 -11.77
CA ASN A 91 -12.38 -5.71 -12.00
C ASN A 91 -10.95 -5.21 -11.74
N LEU A 92 -10.36 -5.59 -10.60
CA LEU A 92 -8.97 -5.24 -10.28
C LEU A 92 -7.96 -5.82 -11.28
N PHE A 93 -8.21 -7.03 -11.78
CA PHE A 93 -7.36 -7.61 -12.83
C PHE A 93 -7.43 -6.80 -14.13
N ARG A 94 -8.63 -6.37 -14.54
CA ARG A 94 -8.80 -5.52 -15.72
C ARG A 94 -8.14 -4.16 -15.56
N GLU A 95 -8.34 -3.49 -14.42
CA GLU A 95 -7.72 -2.18 -14.14
C GLU A 95 -6.19 -2.28 -14.15
N LYS A 96 -5.63 -3.34 -13.56
CA LYS A 96 -4.19 -3.61 -13.59
C LYS A 96 -3.68 -3.80 -15.03
N GLU A 97 -4.40 -4.58 -15.83
CA GLU A 97 -4.01 -4.82 -17.23
C GLU A 97 -4.07 -3.54 -18.05
N GLU A 98 -5.13 -2.74 -17.88
CA GLU A 98 -5.28 -1.43 -18.52
C GLU A 98 -4.15 -0.48 -18.12
N LEU A 99 -3.81 -0.40 -16.83
CA LEU A 99 -2.69 0.41 -16.34
C LEU A 99 -1.37 -0.05 -16.95
N LEU A 100 -1.13 -1.35 -17.04
CA LEU A 100 0.08 -1.92 -17.64
C LEU A 100 0.18 -1.59 -19.14
N ILE A 101 -0.92 -1.68 -19.87
CA ILE A 101 -1.00 -1.29 -21.28
C ILE A 101 -0.76 0.22 -21.43
N SER A 102 -1.38 1.03 -20.59
CA SER A 102 -1.22 2.49 -20.59
C SER A 102 0.24 2.89 -20.35
N SER A 103 0.87 2.35 -19.31
CA SER A 103 2.29 2.59 -19.00
C SER A 103 3.21 2.11 -20.13
N LYS A 104 2.94 0.95 -20.72
CA LYS A 104 3.69 0.46 -21.89
C LYS A 104 3.58 1.40 -23.08
N ASN A 105 2.39 1.92 -23.35
CA ASN A 105 2.14 2.87 -24.44
C ASN A 105 2.80 4.23 -24.17
N GLU A 106 2.74 4.71 -22.94
CA GLU A 106 3.41 5.94 -22.51
C GLU A 106 4.93 5.83 -22.70
N ILE A 107 5.53 4.73 -22.23
CA ILE A 107 6.96 4.45 -22.43
C ILE A 107 7.30 4.40 -23.93
N LYS A 108 6.49 3.70 -24.73
CA LYS A 108 6.68 3.62 -26.18
C LYS A 108 6.63 5.01 -26.84
N ASN A 109 5.69 5.87 -26.43
CA ASN A 109 5.59 7.24 -26.93
C ASN A 109 6.80 8.07 -26.52
N MET A 110 7.26 8.00 -25.27
CA MET A 110 8.47 8.68 -24.84
C MET A 110 9.70 8.28 -25.67
N TYR A 111 9.86 6.98 -25.95
CA TYR A 111 10.97 6.54 -26.81
C TYR A 111 10.84 7.06 -28.24
N LYS A 112 9.62 7.06 -28.79
CA LYS A 112 9.37 7.63 -30.13
C LYS A 112 9.68 9.13 -30.17
N GLU A 113 9.23 9.90 -29.18
CA GLU A 113 9.54 11.33 -29.10
C GLU A 113 11.03 11.61 -28.91
N ARG A 114 11.73 10.79 -28.12
CA ARG A 114 13.18 10.90 -27.96
C ARG A 114 13.92 10.61 -29.25
N ASP A 115 13.47 9.60 -30.00
CA ASP A 115 14.05 9.27 -31.30
C ASP A 115 13.78 10.40 -32.32
N GLU A 116 12.56 10.93 -32.39
CA GLU A 116 12.22 12.09 -33.23
C GLU A 116 13.08 13.31 -32.89
N LYS A 117 13.29 13.60 -31.59
CA LYS A 117 14.20 14.66 -31.14
C LYS A 117 15.65 14.38 -31.57
N LEU A 118 16.13 13.15 -31.44
CA LEU A 118 17.47 12.77 -31.86
C LEU A 118 17.65 12.89 -33.37
N GLN A 119 16.68 12.41 -34.16
CA GLN A 119 16.64 12.57 -35.62
C GLN A 119 16.67 14.05 -36.00
N TYR A 120 15.90 14.90 -35.31
CA TYR A 120 15.93 16.35 -35.53
C TYR A 120 17.33 16.93 -35.26
N PHE A 121 17.98 16.58 -34.14
CA PHE A 121 19.35 17.03 -33.85
C PHE A 121 20.37 16.54 -34.87
N LEU A 122 20.29 15.26 -35.28
CA LEU A 122 21.15 14.69 -36.32
C LEU A 122 20.96 15.43 -37.66
N SER A 123 19.73 15.70 -38.07
CA SER A 123 19.44 16.46 -39.29
C SER A 123 20.01 17.89 -39.27
N LEU A 124 20.09 18.50 -38.08
CA LEU A 124 20.72 19.82 -37.88
C LEU A 124 22.24 19.76 -38.04
N LEU A 125 22.87 18.67 -37.60
CA LEU A 125 24.30 18.41 -37.73
C LEU A 125 24.69 17.97 -39.15
N GLU A 126 23.85 17.19 -39.81
CA GLU A 126 24.03 16.72 -41.19
C GLU A 126 23.82 17.83 -42.21
N LYS A 127 23.08 18.89 -41.87
CA LYS A 127 23.04 20.11 -42.67
C LYS A 127 24.47 20.66 -42.76
N PRO A 128 25.11 20.60 -43.94
CA PRO A 128 26.48 21.10 -44.07
C PRO A 128 26.47 22.57 -43.69
N THR A 129 27.42 22.95 -42.84
CA THR A 129 27.72 24.35 -42.48
C THR A 129 28.28 25.08 -43.70
N MET A 130 27.48 25.19 -44.77
CA MET A 130 27.76 26.07 -45.89
C MET A 130 27.45 27.49 -45.46
N THR A 131 28.53 28.15 -45.02
CA THR A 131 28.79 29.59 -45.11
C THR A 131 27.67 30.51 -44.66
N LYS A 132 27.77 31.00 -43.41
CA LYS A 132 28.04 32.42 -43.13
C LYS A 132 28.88 32.54 -41.87
N LYS A 133 30.08 33.12 -42.00
CA LYS A 133 30.84 33.68 -40.89
C LYS A 133 30.10 34.93 -40.41
N ASP A 134 29.01 34.76 -39.69
CA ASP A 134 28.47 35.80 -38.82
C ASP A 134 28.35 35.20 -37.43
N GLN A 135 28.90 35.92 -36.48
CA GLN A 135 29.15 35.56 -35.09
C GLN A 135 27.92 34.89 -34.44
N ILE A 136 28.03 33.61 -34.11
CA ILE A 136 27.09 32.96 -33.18
C ILE A 136 27.94 32.32 -32.09
N GLU A 137 28.01 33.01 -30.96
CA GLU A 137 28.53 32.47 -29.71
C GLU A 137 27.78 31.18 -29.39
N ALA A 138 28.52 30.10 -29.19
CA ALA A 138 27.99 28.82 -28.74
C ALA A 138 27.39 28.98 -27.34
N LYS A 139 26.08 29.22 -27.26
CA LYS A 139 25.32 29.06 -26.02
C LYS A 139 25.14 27.56 -25.79
N ALA A 140 25.80 27.04 -24.76
CA ALA A 140 25.52 25.73 -24.20
C ALA A 140 24.01 25.60 -23.96
N ILE A 141 23.43 24.51 -24.44
CA ILE A 141 22.02 24.18 -24.22
C ILE A 141 21.93 23.61 -22.81
N ASP A 142 21.66 24.47 -21.84
CA ASP A 142 21.14 24.04 -20.55
C ASP A 142 19.76 23.42 -20.77
N ILE A 143 19.63 22.18 -20.34
CA ILE A 143 18.37 21.43 -20.27
C ILE A 143 17.38 22.28 -19.48
N LYS A 144 16.33 22.74 -20.15
CA LYS A 144 15.24 23.48 -19.51
C LYS A 144 14.50 22.52 -18.58
N GLU A 145 14.77 22.63 -17.28
CA GLU A 145 13.81 22.25 -16.24
C GLU A 145 12.63 23.22 -16.35
N ASP A 146 11.44 22.66 -16.60
CA ASP A 146 10.18 23.39 -16.60
C ASP A 146 9.92 23.98 -15.21
N GLY A 147 10.35 25.23 -15.03
CA GLY A 147 10.20 25.95 -13.77
C GLY A 147 10.90 27.31 -13.72
N ASN A 148 11.09 27.96 -14.87
CA ASN A 148 11.94 29.15 -15.11
C ASN A 148 11.55 30.44 -14.34
N ASN A 149 10.67 30.32 -13.35
CA ASN A 149 10.18 31.42 -12.54
C ASN A 149 10.65 31.34 -11.08
N TRP A 150 11.15 30.20 -10.60
CA TRP A 150 11.57 30.03 -9.22
C TRP A 150 13.10 29.88 -9.12
N LEU A 151 13.75 30.83 -8.45
CA LEU A 151 15.19 30.89 -8.27
C LEU A 151 15.58 30.53 -6.84
N LYS A 152 16.70 29.85 -6.64
CA LYS A 152 17.24 29.66 -5.28
C LYS A 152 17.65 31.01 -4.71
N LEU A 153 17.51 31.21 -3.40
CA LEU A 153 17.94 32.45 -2.72
C LEU A 153 19.38 32.88 -3.07
N LYS A 154 20.29 31.92 -3.27
CA LYS A 154 21.68 32.23 -3.67
C LYS A 154 21.77 32.78 -5.10
N GLU A 155 21.05 32.17 -6.04
CA GLU A 155 21.01 32.55 -7.46
C GLU A 155 20.34 33.91 -7.61
N TYR A 156 19.20 34.11 -6.95
CA TYR A 156 18.49 35.39 -6.90
C TYR A 156 19.37 36.53 -6.37
N LEU A 157 20.10 36.31 -5.26
CA LEU A 157 21.00 37.34 -4.71
C LEU A 157 22.24 37.60 -5.57
N ASN A 158 22.64 36.67 -6.44
CA ASN A 158 23.78 36.85 -7.33
C ASN A 158 23.39 37.72 -8.54
N LEU A 159 22.12 37.71 -8.97
CA LEU A 159 21.62 38.55 -10.08
C LEU A 159 21.68 40.06 -9.79
N PHE A 160 21.61 40.46 -8.52
CA PHE A 160 21.54 41.87 -8.10
C PHE A 160 22.87 42.45 -7.56
N GLU A 161 23.97 41.69 -7.57
CA GLU A 161 25.32 42.12 -7.15
C GLU A 161 25.40 43.03 -5.89
N PHE A 162 24.68 42.70 -4.81
CA PHE A 162 24.67 43.54 -3.61
C PHE A 162 26.01 43.53 -2.84
N LYS A 163 26.46 44.70 -2.36
CA LYS A 163 27.53 44.81 -1.34
C LYS A 163 27.21 43.92 -0.12
N LYS A 164 28.22 43.25 0.46
CA LYS A 164 28.09 42.25 1.57
C LYS A 164 27.14 42.67 2.71
N LYS A 165 27.08 43.97 3.06
CA LYS A 165 26.18 44.51 4.09
C LYS A 165 24.70 44.50 3.68
N LYS A 166 24.38 44.90 2.45
CA LYS A 166 23.01 44.90 1.91
C LYS A 166 22.47 43.48 1.73
N ARG A 167 23.32 42.55 1.30
CA ARG A 167 22.99 41.12 1.17
C ARG A 167 22.52 40.48 2.49
N LYS A 168 23.10 40.87 3.63
CA LYS A 168 22.68 40.36 4.95
C LYS A 168 21.30 40.89 5.35
N LYS A 169 21.02 42.17 5.11
CA LYS A 169 19.71 42.79 5.39
C LYS A 169 18.61 42.15 4.55
N VAL A 170 18.82 42.04 3.23
CA VAL A 170 17.87 41.42 2.30
C VAL A 170 17.60 39.96 2.66
N LYS A 171 18.62 39.18 3.03
CA LYS A 171 18.43 37.81 3.53
C LYS A 171 17.55 37.75 4.77
N LYS A 172 17.75 38.65 5.74
CA LYS A 172 16.93 38.69 6.96
C LYS A 172 15.47 38.99 6.62
N ILE A 173 15.25 39.99 5.78
CA ILE A 173 13.91 40.40 5.34
C ILE A 173 13.22 39.27 4.59
N ILE A 174 13.89 38.60 3.65
CA ILE A 174 13.32 37.47 2.89
C ILE A 174 12.98 36.29 3.80
N VAL A 175 13.78 36.01 4.84
CA VAL A 175 13.50 34.93 5.80
C VAL A 175 12.30 35.28 6.69
N GLU A 176 12.22 36.53 7.14
CA GLU A 176 11.13 37.04 7.97
C GLU A 176 9.81 37.12 7.19
N SER A 177 9.90 37.46 5.91
CA SER A 177 8.75 37.60 5.00
C SER A 177 8.39 36.29 4.26
N ALA A 178 9.11 35.19 4.51
CA ALA A 178 8.93 33.91 3.83
C ALA A 178 7.61 33.20 4.14
N TYR A 179 7.00 33.49 5.30
CA TYR A 179 5.73 32.91 5.71
C TYR A 179 4.52 33.72 5.22
N ASP A 180 4.71 35.01 4.97
CA ASP A 180 3.63 35.95 4.65
C ASP A 180 3.47 36.19 3.14
N ASN A 181 4.51 35.97 2.34
CA ASN A 181 4.47 36.27 0.90
C ASN A 181 4.26 35.02 0.04
N PRO A 182 3.27 35.03 -0.88
CA PRO A 182 3.02 33.92 -1.80
C PRO A 182 4.15 33.70 -2.82
N ASP A 183 5.02 34.70 -3.00
CA ASP A 183 6.13 34.69 -3.96
C ASP A 183 7.43 34.06 -3.38
N ILE A 184 7.39 33.59 -2.13
CA ILE A 184 8.50 32.91 -1.46
C ILE A 184 8.03 31.51 -1.05
N LYS A 185 8.77 30.49 -1.46
CA LYS A 185 8.43 29.09 -1.18
C LYS A 185 9.56 28.40 -0.43
N ILE A 186 9.22 27.72 0.66
CA ILE A 186 10.16 26.89 1.41
C ILE A 186 9.93 25.44 0.98
N ILE A 187 10.92 24.83 0.31
CA ILE A 187 10.88 23.42 -0.08
C ILE A 187 12.11 22.74 0.51
N GLY A 188 11.91 21.72 1.34
CA GLY A 188 13.00 20.92 1.92
C GLY A 188 14.02 21.73 2.73
N GLY A 189 13.58 22.82 3.39
CA GLY A 189 14.46 23.72 4.14
C GLY A 189 15.26 24.71 3.26
N MET A 190 15.02 24.76 1.96
CA MET A 190 15.61 25.73 1.04
C MET A 190 14.57 26.78 0.61
N LEU A 191 14.99 28.04 0.55
CA LEU A 191 14.16 29.16 0.11
C LEU A 191 14.27 29.35 -1.41
N PHE A 192 13.12 29.33 -2.06
CA PHE A 192 12.90 29.63 -3.47
C PHE A 192 12.13 30.95 -3.59
N ILE A 193 12.56 31.80 -4.51
CA ILE A 193 12.01 33.14 -4.72
C ILE A 193 11.55 33.25 -6.16
N HIS A 194 10.36 33.82 -6.36
CA HIS A 194 9.87 34.13 -7.70
C HIS A 194 10.71 35.22 -8.38
N LYS A 195 11.02 35.05 -9.67
CA LYS A 195 11.90 35.93 -10.45
C LYS A 195 11.44 37.39 -10.49
N ASP A 196 10.13 37.61 -10.41
CA ASP A 196 9.49 38.93 -10.48
C ASP A 196 9.33 39.61 -9.10
N LEU A 197 9.91 39.03 -8.03
CA LEU A 197 9.86 39.66 -6.71
C LEU A 197 10.64 40.98 -6.73
N ASP A 198 9.94 42.09 -6.56
CA ASP A 198 10.54 43.42 -6.47
C ASP A 198 11.11 43.65 -5.06
N ILE A 199 12.44 43.62 -4.93
CA ILE A 199 13.16 43.86 -3.65
C ILE A 199 12.85 45.26 -3.10
N ASN A 200 12.52 46.21 -3.98
CA ASN A 200 12.19 47.58 -3.63
C ASN A 200 10.84 47.71 -2.88
N SER A 201 9.95 46.72 -2.98
CA SER A 201 8.71 46.68 -2.20
C SER A 201 8.98 46.46 -0.70
N PHE A 202 10.08 45.77 -0.37
CA PHE A 202 10.49 45.49 1.00
C PHE A 202 11.33 46.61 1.61
N THR A 203 12.12 47.33 0.81
CA THR A 203 12.90 48.49 1.31
C THR A 203 12.04 49.71 1.61
N LYS A 204 10.87 49.85 0.97
CA LYS A 204 9.93 50.96 1.26
C LYS A 204 9.26 50.86 2.63
N LYS A 205 9.11 49.67 3.21
CA LYS A 205 8.56 49.53 4.57
C LYS A 205 9.49 50.13 5.63
N ASP A 206 10.81 50.02 5.45
CA ASP A 206 11.80 50.59 6.37
C ASP A 206 11.87 52.14 6.32
N GLU A 207 11.42 52.78 5.23
CA GLU A 207 11.36 54.25 5.11
C GLU A 207 10.02 54.83 5.59
N ILE A 208 8.94 54.03 5.58
CA ILE A 208 7.61 54.48 6.02
C ILE A 208 7.43 54.31 7.54
N GLU A 209 8.12 53.36 8.18
CA GLU A 209 8.08 53.21 9.66
C GLU A 209 9.08 54.10 10.42
N LYS A 210 9.75 55.04 9.72
CA LYS A 210 10.74 55.96 10.31
C LYS A 210 10.46 57.46 10.09
N ASN A 211 9.27 57.81 9.60
CA ASN A 211 8.78 59.20 9.60
C ASN A 211 7.49 59.32 10.40
#